data_AF-A0A1V2I9K2-F1
#
_entry.id   AF-A0A1V2I9K2-F1
#
_cell.length_a   1.000
_cell.length_b   1.000
_cell.length_c   1.000
_cell.angle_alpha   90.00
_cell.angle_beta   90.00
_cell.angle_gamma   90.00
#
_symmetry.space_group_name_H-M   'P 1'
#
loop_
_entity.id
_entity.type
_entity.pdbx_description
1 polymer ?
#
loop_
_entity_poly.entity_id
_entity_poly.type
_entity_poly.pdbx_seq_one_letter_code
_entity_poly.pdbx_strand_id
1 'polypeptide(L)'
;MTTHTTRLERRLKAELTALTKTGDTTPGHLHRHTPLLVSLLTGRRTLAAAADAADILTTTATALPDPADDAARALLGIGQPPLTTLTARRETAGNFYRGVTGDWFHRKYEAAVIDTLIAALIERADPSATYPDTPIPGFRIPRLAPPPLSAFVPRRPRRSA
;
A
#
# COMPACT_ATOMS: atom_id res chain seq x y z
N MET A 1 13.17 -21.40 13.20
CA MET A 1 12.26 -20.24 13.33
C MET A 1 12.43 -19.19 12.22
N THR A 2 13.17 -19.44 11.13
CA THR A 2 13.54 -18.41 10.12
C THR A 2 12.62 -18.32 8.89
N THR A 3 11.88 -19.38 8.58
CA THR A 3 11.00 -19.46 7.40
C THR A 3 9.69 -18.69 7.53
N HIS A 4 9.18 -18.51 8.76
CA HIS A 4 7.93 -17.79 8.99
C HIS A 4 8.11 -16.27 8.85
N THR A 5 9.17 -15.73 9.46
CA THR A 5 9.52 -14.31 9.41
C THR A 5 9.80 -13.85 7.98
N THR A 6 10.59 -14.61 7.22
CA THR A 6 10.91 -14.30 5.80
C THR A 6 9.67 -14.32 4.90
N ARG A 7 8.63 -15.07 5.27
CA ARG A 7 7.37 -15.12 4.53
C ARG A 7 6.45 -13.94 4.85
N LEU A 8 6.31 -13.61 6.14
CA LEU A 8 5.55 -12.46 6.60
C LEU A 8 6.12 -11.16 5.99
N GLU A 9 7.43 -11.00 6.06
CA GLU A 9 8.16 -9.88 5.48
C GLU A 9 7.85 -9.70 3.99
N ARG A 10 7.92 -10.77 3.20
CA ARG A 10 7.61 -10.72 1.76
C ARG A 10 6.17 -10.29 1.48
N ARG A 11 5.22 -10.75 2.30
CA ARG A 11 3.80 -10.38 2.16
C ARG A 11 3.56 -8.93 2.55
N LEU A 12 4.10 -8.48 3.68
CA LEU A 12 4.04 -7.08 4.10
C LEU A 12 4.66 -6.17 3.05
N LYS A 13 5.81 -6.55 2.47
CA LYS A 13 6.46 -5.79 1.40
C LYS A 13 5.56 -5.62 0.18
N ALA A 14 4.92 -6.69 -0.27
CA ALA A 14 4.02 -6.64 -1.43
C ALA A 14 2.80 -5.74 -1.18
N GLU A 15 2.15 -5.91 -0.02
CA GLU A 15 0.97 -5.14 0.36
C GLU A 15 1.30 -3.65 0.61
N LEU A 16 2.42 -3.34 1.27
CA LEU A 16 2.87 -1.96 1.45
C LEU A 16 3.24 -1.31 0.12
N THR A 17 3.91 -2.04 -0.78
CA THR A 17 4.21 -1.51 -2.12
C THR A 17 2.93 -1.26 -2.94
N ALA A 18 1.88 -2.05 -2.73
CA ALA A 18 0.57 -1.77 -3.33
C ALA A 18 -0.07 -0.54 -2.69
N LEU A 19 0.01 -0.43 -1.37
CA LEU A 19 -0.50 0.70 -0.60
C LEU A 19 0.21 2.01 -0.94
N THR A 20 1.53 2.04 -1.17
CA THR A 20 2.22 3.29 -1.56
C THR A 20 1.75 3.80 -2.92
N LYS A 21 1.36 2.91 -3.84
CA LYS A 21 0.81 3.30 -5.14
C LYS A 21 -0.52 4.03 -5.00
N THR A 22 -1.39 3.62 -4.09
CA THR A 22 -2.66 4.31 -3.83
C THR A 22 -2.47 5.49 -2.87
N GLY A 23 -1.68 5.28 -1.81
CA GLY A 23 -1.38 6.17 -0.69
C GLY A 23 -2.64 6.64 0.01
N ASP A 24 -3.52 5.67 0.26
CA ASP A 24 -4.76 5.87 0.98
C ASP A 24 -4.82 4.84 2.11
N THR A 25 -4.49 5.30 3.32
CA THR A 25 -4.54 4.50 4.55
C THR A 25 -5.89 4.59 5.26
N THR A 26 -6.93 5.12 4.61
CA THR A 26 -8.25 5.19 5.24
C THR A 26 -8.80 3.78 5.49
N PRO A 27 -9.56 3.56 6.58
CA PRO A 27 -10.09 2.23 6.90
C PRO A 27 -10.93 1.63 5.76
N GLY A 28 -11.70 2.46 5.06
CA GLY A 28 -12.50 2.05 3.90
C GLY A 28 -11.64 1.57 2.72
N HIS A 29 -10.53 2.25 2.45
CA HIS A 29 -9.59 1.84 1.40
C HIS A 29 -8.86 0.56 1.78
N LEU A 30 -8.32 0.49 3.00
CA LEU A 30 -7.60 -0.68 3.50
C LEU A 30 -8.47 -1.93 3.46
N HIS A 31 -9.73 -1.82 3.90
CA HIS A 31 -10.67 -2.93 3.87
C HIS A 31 -10.98 -3.43 2.45
N ARG A 32 -11.06 -2.53 1.46
CA ARG A 32 -11.45 -2.87 0.07
C ARG A 32 -10.27 -3.30 -0.80
N HIS A 33 -9.12 -2.67 -0.65
CA HIS A 33 -8.01 -2.75 -1.59
C HIS A 33 -6.76 -3.44 -1.03
N THR A 34 -6.57 -3.44 0.29
CA THR A 34 -5.48 -4.16 0.96
C THR A 34 -6.00 -5.02 2.14
N PRO A 35 -7.03 -5.87 1.94
CA PRO A 35 -7.62 -6.68 3.03
C PRO A 35 -6.64 -7.70 3.61
N LEU A 36 -5.60 -8.08 2.85
CA LEU A 36 -4.52 -8.92 3.34
C LEU A 36 -3.67 -8.13 4.35
N LEU A 37 -3.32 -6.87 4.08
CA LEU A 37 -2.61 -6.02 5.04
C LEU A 37 -3.37 -5.88 6.36
N VAL A 38 -4.69 -5.63 6.29
CA VAL A 38 -5.54 -5.57 7.50
C VAL A 38 -5.46 -6.87 8.29
N SER A 39 -5.56 -8.00 7.59
CA SER A 39 -5.37 -9.32 8.19
C SER A 39 -3.99 -9.42 8.84
N LEU A 40 -2.92 -9.08 8.12
CA LEU A 40 -1.50 -9.19 8.52
C LEU A 40 -1.18 -8.42 9.81
N LEU A 41 -1.89 -7.32 10.06
CA LEU A 41 -1.65 -6.48 11.22
C LEU A 41 -2.54 -6.82 12.42
N THR A 42 -3.75 -7.35 12.20
CA THR A 42 -4.79 -7.43 13.24
C THR A 42 -5.36 -8.84 13.47
N GLY A 43 -4.95 -9.81 12.65
CA GLY A 43 -5.51 -11.16 12.59
C GLY A 43 -6.93 -11.23 12.03
N ARG A 44 -7.57 -10.10 11.71
CA ARG A 44 -8.99 -9.98 11.33
C ARG A 44 -9.16 -9.28 9.99
N ARG A 45 -10.29 -9.50 9.31
CA ARG A 45 -10.63 -8.88 8.01
C ARG A 45 -11.96 -8.13 8.03
N THR A 46 -12.23 -7.41 9.10
CA THR A 46 -13.45 -6.61 9.27
C THR A 46 -13.16 -5.13 9.00
N LEU A 47 -14.21 -4.34 8.78
CA LEU A 47 -14.06 -2.89 8.65
C LEU A 47 -13.55 -2.25 9.96
N ALA A 48 -13.98 -2.77 11.11
CA ALA A 48 -13.46 -2.34 12.41
C ALA A 48 -11.94 -2.60 12.52
N ALA A 49 -11.49 -3.80 12.13
CA ALA A 49 -10.07 -4.13 12.10
C ALA A 49 -9.26 -3.28 11.11
N ALA A 50 -9.90 -2.71 10.08
CA ALA A 50 -9.23 -1.79 9.17
C ALA A 50 -8.94 -0.43 9.82
N ALA A 51 -9.72 0.00 10.81
CA ALA A 51 -9.40 1.17 11.63
C ALA A 51 -8.18 0.88 12.50
N ASP A 52 -8.19 -0.24 13.21
CA ASP A 52 -7.03 -0.69 14.01
C ASP A 52 -5.76 -0.81 13.15
N ALA A 53 -5.88 -1.34 11.93
CA ALA A 53 -4.76 -1.45 10.99
C ALA A 53 -4.24 -0.08 10.54
N ALA A 54 -5.12 0.90 10.29
CA ALA A 54 -4.72 2.27 9.95
C ALA A 54 -3.95 2.94 11.10
N ASP A 55 -4.38 2.70 12.34
CA ASP A 55 -3.72 3.21 13.54
C ASP A 55 -2.36 2.55 13.75
N ILE A 56 -2.24 1.22 13.54
CA ILE A 56 -0.95 0.51 13.57
C ILE A 56 0.00 1.09 12.51
N LEU A 57 -0.46 1.29 11.28
CA LEU A 57 0.37 1.88 10.22
C LEU A 57 0.85 3.28 10.59
N THR A 58 -0.05 4.12 11.08
CA THR A 58 0.26 5.50 11.49
C THR A 58 1.26 5.53 12.63
N THR A 59 0.98 4.79 13.71
CA THR A 59 1.85 4.71 14.90
C THR A 59 3.22 4.09 14.58
N THR A 60 3.28 3.22 13.57
CA THR A 60 4.56 2.60 13.14
C THR A 60 5.36 3.54 12.26
N ALA A 61 4.72 4.23 11.33
CA ALA A 61 5.39 5.26 10.55
C ALA A 61 5.97 6.38 11.44
N THR A 62 5.22 6.85 12.44
CA THR A 62 5.68 7.93 13.35
C THR A 62 6.74 7.48 14.36
N ALA A 63 6.98 6.18 14.52
CA ALA A 63 7.99 5.65 15.43
C ALA A 63 9.31 5.32 14.73
N LEU A 64 9.39 5.52 13.41
CA LEU A 64 10.64 5.36 12.67
C LEU A 64 11.64 6.47 13.03
N PRO A 65 12.94 6.23 12.86
CA PRO A 65 13.94 7.27 13.07
C PRO A 65 13.90 8.31 11.93
N ASP A 66 14.08 9.59 12.27
CA ASP A 66 14.22 10.66 11.28
C ASP A 66 15.38 10.38 10.31
N PRO A 67 15.24 10.68 9.01
CA PRO A 67 14.07 11.26 8.34
C PRO A 67 13.11 10.21 7.73
N ALA A 68 13.17 8.94 8.18
CA ALA A 68 12.39 7.85 7.59
C ALA A 68 10.90 7.90 8.00
N ASP A 69 10.57 8.51 9.13
CA ASP A 69 9.21 8.68 9.63
C ASP A 69 8.36 9.57 8.71
N ASP A 70 8.84 10.79 8.43
CA ASP A 70 8.18 11.79 7.60
C ASP A 70 8.10 11.30 6.15
N ALA A 71 9.14 10.64 5.66
CA ALA A 71 9.14 10.02 4.34
C ALA A 71 8.15 8.86 4.23
N ALA A 72 8.05 7.99 5.25
CA ALA A 72 7.06 6.91 5.27
C ALA A 72 5.63 7.46 5.32
N ARG A 73 5.37 8.46 6.15
CA ARG A 73 4.06 9.14 6.21
C ARG A 73 3.70 9.77 4.87
N ALA A 74 4.64 10.49 4.25
CA ALA A 74 4.46 11.07 2.94
C ALA A 74 4.13 10.01 1.88
N LEU A 75 4.88 8.89 1.84
CA LEU A 75 4.65 7.80 0.88
C LEU A 75 3.29 7.11 1.05
N LEU A 76 2.87 6.90 2.29
CA LEU A 76 1.59 6.27 2.62
C LEU A 76 0.40 7.23 2.49
N GLY A 77 0.64 8.54 2.33
CA GLY A 77 -0.43 9.55 2.29
C GLY A 77 -1.01 9.88 3.66
N ILE A 78 -0.30 9.56 4.75
CA ILE A 78 -0.74 9.79 6.12
C ILE A 78 -0.65 11.28 6.46
N GLY A 79 -1.79 11.89 6.77
CA GLY A 79 -1.87 13.33 7.04
C GLY A 79 -1.71 14.22 5.81
N GLN A 80 -1.76 13.63 4.61
CA GLN A 80 -1.75 14.35 3.34
C GLN A 80 -3.18 14.52 2.80
N PRO A 81 -3.41 15.48 1.89
CA PRO A 81 -4.69 15.60 1.21
C PRO A 81 -5.05 14.29 0.49
N PRO A 82 -6.34 13.92 0.43
CA PRO A 82 -6.78 12.76 -0.35
C PRO A 82 -6.40 12.94 -1.83
N LEU A 83 -6.06 11.82 -2.51
CA LEU A 83 -5.75 11.76 -3.95
C LEU A 83 -4.42 12.40 -4.40
N THR A 84 -3.47 12.60 -3.48
CA THR A 84 -2.09 12.95 -3.87
C THR A 84 -1.50 11.89 -4.79
N THR A 85 -0.76 12.31 -5.82
CA THR A 85 -0.10 11.35 -6.73
C THR A 85 1.13 10.74 -6.06
N LEU A 86 1.52 9.53 -6.46
CA LEU A 86 2.75 8.90 -5.99
C LEU A 86 3.99 9.79 -6.25
N THR A 87 4.02 10.51 -7.37
CA THR A 87 5.10 11.46 -7.69
C THR A 87 5.19 12.58 -6.67
N ALA A 88 4.08 13.25 -6.36
CA ALA A 88 4.05 14.33 -5.37
C ALA A 88 4.42 13.84 -3.95
N ARG A 89 3.97 12.62 -3.59
CA ARG A 89 4.37 11.98 -2.32
C ARG A 89 5.86 11.69 -2.26
N ARG A 90 6.47 11.24 -3.36
CA ARG A 90 7.92 11.03 -3.46
C ARG A 90 8.71 12.32 -3.42
N GLU A 91 8.22 13.39 -4.04
CA GLU A 91 8.83 14.72 -3.93
C GLU A 91 8.80 15.21 -2.48
N THR A 92 7.65 15.07 -1.81
CA THR A 92 7.51 15.41 -0.40
C THR A 92 8.46 14.60 0.47
N ALA A 93 8.55 13.28 0.24
CA ALA A 93 9.49 12.41 0.94
C ALA A 93 10.96 12.81 0.68
N GLY A 94 11.30 13.14 -0.56
CA GLY A 94 12.64 13.59 -0.96
C GLY A 94 13.08 14.89 -0.28
N ASN A 95 12.13 15.78 0.04
CA ASN A 95 12.43 17.03 0.74
C ASN A 95 13.05 16.78 2.13
N PHE A 96 12.61 15.74 2.84
CA PHE A 96 13.18 15.36 4.14
C PHE A 96 14.60 14.79 4.03
N TYR A 97 14.98 14.26 2.86
CA TYR A 97 16.32 13.75 2.58
C TYR A 97 17.23 14.83 1.96
N ARG A 98 17.30 16.01 2.59
CA ARG A 98 18.09 17.18 2.15
C ARG A 98 17.63 17.78 0.82
N GLY A 99 16.32 17.80 0.56
CA GLY A 99 15.80 18.45 -0.65
C GLY A 99 16.11 17.71 -1.94
N VAL A 100 16.26 16.38 -1.91
CA VAL A 100 16.47 15.59 -3.13
C VAL A 100 15.17 15.49 -3.93
N THR A 101 15.29 15.36 -5.25
CA THR A 101 14.12 15.16 -6.12
C THR A 101 13.44 13.84 -5.84
N GLY A 102 12.13 13.75 -6.12
CA GLY A 102 11.35 12.53 -5.91
C GLY A 102 11.90 11.32 -6.68
N ASP A 103 12.46 11.53 -7.88
CA ASP A 103 13.11 10.48 -8.66
C ASP A 103 14.40 9.97 -8.01
N TRP A 104 15.20 10.87 -7.44
CA TRP A 104 16.41 10.48 -6.72
C TRP A 104 16.02 9.69 -5.47
N PHE A 105 15.07 10.21 -4.68
CA PHE A 105 14.53 9.53 -3.51
C PHE A 105 14.05 8.11 -3.84
N HIS A 106 13.27 7.96 -4.92
CA HIS A 106 12.76 6.67 -5.38
C HIS A 106 13.88 5.64 -5.59
N ARG A 107 14.96 6.05 -6.27
CA ARG A 107 16.05 5.13 -6.65
C ARG A 107 16.95 4.72 -5.48
N LYS A 108 16.97 5.49 -4.40
CA LYS A 108 18.06 5.42 -3.41
C LYS A 108 17.60 5.27 -1.97
N TYR A 109 16.44 5.83 -1.60
CA TYR A 109 15.96 5.85 -0.23
C TYR A 109 14.64 5.10 -0.05
N GLU A 110 13.73 5.12 -1.04
CA GLU A 110 12.38 4.55 -0.89
C GLU A 110 12.40 3.09 -0.45
N ALA A 111 13.26 2.26 -1.04
CA ALA A 111 13.39 0.85 -0.65
C ALA A 111 13.80 0.69 0.83
N ALA A 112 14.76 1.50 1.30
CA ALA A 112 15.22 1.46 2.68
C ALA A 112 14.15 1.93 3.66
N VAL A 113 13.37 2.96 3.31
CA VAL A 113 12.24 3.44 4.13
C VAL A 113 11.17 2.35 4.25
N ILE A 114 10.81 1.70 3.14
CA ILE A 114 9.85 0.60 3.13
C ILE A 114 10.36 -0.59 3.95
N ASP A 115 11.62 -0.98 3.79
CA ASP A 115 12.22 -2.10 4.53
C ASP A 115 12.30 -1.80 6.04
N THR A 116 12.62 -0.56 6.43
CA THR A 116 12.60 -0.13 7.84
C THR A 116 11.19 -0.17 8.43
N LEU A 117 10.18 0.29 7.67
CA LEU A 117 8.78 0.20 8.07
C LEU A 117 8.34 -1.27 8.23
N ILE A 118 8.73 -2.15 7.32
CA ILE A 118 8.41 -3.58 7.40
C ILE A 118 9.00 -4.20 8.66
N ALA A 119 10.27 -3.93 8.96
CA ALA A 119 10.92 -4.43 10.17
C ALA A 119 10.14 -4.00 11.42
N ALA A 120 9.78 -2.71 11.51
CA ALA A 120 8.99 -2.18 12.63
C ALA A 120 7.58 -2.77 12.70
N LEU A 121 6.95 -3.07 11.56
CA LEU A 121 5.64 -3.73 11.52
C LEU A 121 5.74 -5.21 11.91
N ILE A 122 6.81 -5.92 11.56
CA ILE A 122 7.00 -7.32 11.97
C ILE A 122 7.12 -7.42 13.49
N GLU A 123 7.81 -6.47 14.13
CA GLU A 123 7.91 -6.41 15.59
C GLU A 123 6.56 -6.20 16.29
N ARG A 124 5.60 -5.57 15.59
CA ARG A 124 4.26 -5.26 16.10
C ARG A 124 3.16 -6.20 15.60
N ALA A 125 3.44 -6.99 14.56
CA ALA A 125 2.48 -7.91 13.99
C ALA A 125 2.19 -9.03 14.98
N ASP A 126 0.91 -9.43 15.06
CA ASP A 126 0.48 -10.48 15.97
C ASP A 126 1.20 -11.81 15.63
N PRO A 127 2.02 -12.36 16.55
CA PRO A 127 2.76 -13.59 16.31
C PRO A 127 1.86 -14.83 16.16
N SER A 128 0.60 -14.73 16.58
CA SER A 128 -0.39 -15.81 16.51
C SER A 128 -1.27 -15.77 15.27
N ALA A 129 -1.16 -14.71 14.46
CA ALA A 129 -2.05 -14.53 13.35
C ALA A 129 -1.78 -15.56 12.24
N THR A 130 -2.73 -16.48 12.08
CA THR A 130 -2.67 -17.55 11.10
C THR A 130 -3.17 -17.02 9.76
N TYR A 131 -2.30 -16.99 8.76
CA TYR A 131 -2.69 -16.56 7.41
C TYR A 131 -2.75 -17.75 6.47
N PRO A 132 -3.85 -17.93 5.71
CA PRO A 132 -3.87 -18.95 4.68
C PRO A 132 -2.78 -18.64 3.64
N ASP A 133 -2.05 -19.70 3.30
CA ASP A 133 -1.02 -19.72 2.27
C ASP A 133 -1.57 -19.41 0.88
N THR A 134 -2.84 -19.73 0.72
CA THR A 134 -3.60 -19.64 -0.51
C THR A 134 -4.35 -18.31 -0.54
N PRO A 135 -4.33 -17.56 -1.67
CA PRO A 135 -5.40 -16.60 -1.92
C PRO A 135 -6.72 -17.32 -1.68
N ILE A 136 -7.61 -16.76 -0.86
CA ILE A 136 -8.92 -17.35 -0.62
C ILE A 136 -9.55 -17.59 -2.00
N PRO A 137 -9.88 -18.84 -2.38
CA PRO A 137 -10.56 -19.12 -3.63
C PRO A 137 -11.92 -18.42 -3.57
N GLY A 138 -12.05 -17.26 -4.22
CA GLY A 138 -13.24 -16.42 -4.11
C GLY A 138 -12.98 -14.94 -4.35
N PHE A 139 -11.78 -14.42 -4.05
CA PHE A 139 -11.39 -13.06 -4.43
C PHE A 139 -10.87 -13.06 -5.89
N ARG A 140 -11.76 -13.40 -6.83
CA ARG A 140 -11.55 -13.07 -8.24
C ARG A 140 -11.91 -11.60 -8.38
N ILE A 141 -10.94 -10.77 -8.76
CA ILE A 141 -11.26 -9.55 -9.52
C ILE A 141 -12.22 -10.01 -10.62
N PRO A 142 -13.43 -9.45 -10.76
CA PRO A 142 -14.26 -9.79 -11.89
C PRO A 142 -13.42 -9.50 -13.13
N ARG A 143 -12.95 -10.56 -13.80
CA ARG A 143 -12.44 -10.44 -15.15
C ARG A 143 -13.66 -9.97 -15.92
N LEU A 144 -13.79 -8.67 -16.16
CA LEU A 144 -14.66 -8.18 -17.21
C LEU A 144 -14.23 -8.99 -18.44
N ALA A 145 -15.11 -9.86 -18.90
CA ALA A 145 -14.92 -10.47 -20.21
C ALA A 145 -14.68 -9.30 -21.18
N PRO A 146 -13.67 -9.39 -22.08
CA PRO A 146 -13.56 -8.38 -23.12
C PRO A 146 -14.93 -8.28 -23.80
N PRO A 147 -15.43 -7.06 -24.06
CA PRO A 147 -16.74 -6.90 -24.69
C PRO A 147 -16.78 -7.75 -25.96
N PRO A 148 -17.90 -8.46 -26.24
CA PRO A 148 -18.00 -9.25 -27.44
C PRO A 148 -17.74 -8.36 -28.65
N LEU A 149 -17.14 -8.88 -29.72
CA LEU A 149 -16.87 -8.12 -30.95
C LEU A 149 -18.14 -7.47 -31.54
N SER A 150 -19.32 -7.96 -31.18
CA SER A 150 -20.63 -7.36 -31.50
C SER A 150 -20.93 -6.03 -30.79
N ALA A 151 -20.21 -5.69 -29.72
CA ALA A 151 -20.30 -4.38 -29.05
C ALA A 151 -19.44 -3.30 -29.73
N PHE A 152 -18.65 -3.67 -30.75
CA PHE A 152 -17.93 -2.72 -31.57
C PHE A 152 -18.91 -2.02 -32.51
N VAL A 153 -19.45 -0.88 -32.09
CA VAL A 153 -20.14 0.05 -32.97
C VAL A 153 -19.08 0.94 -33.62
N PRO A 154 -18.70 0.74 -34.90
CA PRO A 154 -17.79 1.66 -35.56
C PRO A 154 -18.42 3.05 -35.55
N ARG A 155 -17.76 4.01 -34.91
CA ARG A 155 -18.14 5.42 -35.01
C ARG A 155 -18.06 5.80 -36.49
N ARG A 156 -19.20 6.09 -37.13
CA ARG A 156 -19.22 6.67 -38.47
C ARG A 156 -18.36 7.93 -38.45
N PRO A 157 -17.45 8.12 -39.42
CA PRO A 157 -16.74 9.38 -39.54
C PRO A 157 -17.78 10.49 -39.68
N ARG A 158 -17.73 11.44 -38.76
CA ARG A 158 -18.54 12.65 -38.81
C ARG A 158 -18.05 13.40 -40.06
N ARG A 159 -18.86 13.39 -41.12
CA ARG A 159 -18.63 14.22 -42.30
C ARG A 159 -18.66 15.66 -41.80
N SER A 160 -17.49 16.29 -41.71
CA SER A 160 -17.40 17.74 -41.57
C SER A 160 -17.98 18.34 -42.85
N ALA A 161 -19.09 19.07 -42.70
CA ALA A 161 -19.58 20.00 -43.71
C ALA A 161 -18.90 21.35 -43.47
#